data_AF-A0A5J4NQD2-F1
#
_entry.id   AF-A0A5J4NQD2-F1
#
_cell.length_a   1.000
_cell.length_b   1.000
_cell.length_c   1.000
_cell.angle_alpha   90.00
_cell.angle_beta   90.00
_cell.angle_gamma   90.00
#
_symmetry.space_group_name_H-M   'P 1'
#
loop_
_entity.id
_entity.type
_entity.pdbx_description
1 polymer ?
#
loop_
_entity_poly.entity_id
_entity_poly.type
_entity_poly.pdbx_seq_one_letter_code
_entity_poly.pdbx_strand_id
1 'polypeptide(L)'
;MCSNCRLCSFVGRELICLQNSKSGTSAPAELQEVNNHSSDSRYKNNKATSYVAHFTQIIRQELLYFCENTTIRGLPRIVRAHSRPLRLLWSTLVCSLVIGCAMCLFFLSRQYLEYNVIHPPRVLRHTSSPFPSVTVCNLRPISPDGLRYLKTHGLKTPRQFAINLADYTKYLYFNSHRKEEYFAASAAFSLAGFLESLPNDEVRRNLGYLYDKLIIKCQVGY
;
A
#
# COMPACT_ATOMS: atom_id res chain seq x y z
N MET A 1 -5.55 22.64 9.38
CA MET A 1 -4.11 22.43 9.11
C MET A 1 -3.84 22.66 7.63
N CYS A 2 -2.77 23.40 7.35
CA CYS A 2 -2.34 24.04 6.09
C CYS A 2 -2.70 23.30 4.79
N SER A 3 -3.41 23.91 3.82
CA SER A 3 -3.14 25.12 3.00
C SER A 3 -2.23 24.85 1.79
N ASN A 4 -2.90 24.80 0.62
CA ASN A 4 -2.47 25.24 -0.72
C ASN A 4 -1.32 24.51 -1.44
N CYS A 5 -1.73 23.62 -2.36
CA CYS A 5 -0.99 23.23 -3.57
C CYS A 5 -0.61 24.46 -4.41
N ARG A 6 0.64 24.93 -4.31
CA ARG A 6 1.25 25.96 -5.17
C ARG A 6 2.39 25.42 -6.03
N LEU A 7 2.26 24.23 -6.61
CA LEU A 7 3.31 23.67 -7.48
C LEU A 7 2.96 23.66 -8.98
N CYS A 8 1.70 23.90 -9.37
CA CYS A 8 1.30 23.95 -10.79
C CYS A 8 1.25 25.36 -11.41
N SER A 9 1.47 26.43 -10.64
CA SER A 9 1.35 27.82 -11.16
C SER A 9 2.66 28.42 -11.69
N PHE A 10 3.80 27.72 -11.57
CA PHE A 10 5.11 28.37 -11.80
C PHE A 10 5.68 28.17 -13.21
N VAL A 11 5.16 27.22 -14.00
CA VAL A 11 5.70 26.92 -15.35
C VAL A 11 4.86 27.51 -16.48
N GLY A 12 3.59 27.89 -16.22
CA GLY A 12 2.68 28.41 -17.26
C GLY A 12 2.69 29.93 -17.46
N ARG A 13 3.24 30.72 -16.53
CA ARG A 13 3.10 32.20 -16.54
C ARG A 13 4.22 32.96 -17.26
N GLU A 14 5.38 32.34 -17.46
CA GLU A 14 6.54 32.98 -18.09
C GLU A 14 6.56 32.85 -19.63
N LEU A 15 5.69 32.02 -20.23
CA LEU A 15 5.70 31.76 -21.69
C LEU A 15 4.67 32.55 -22.51
N ILE A 16 3.74 33.27 -21.89
CA ILE A 16 2.65 33.97 -22.62
C ILE A 16 2.96 35.46 -22.88
N CYS A 17 3.92 36.07 -22.19
CA CYS A 17 4.18 37.51 -22.32
C CYS A 17 5.12 37.93 -23.47
N LEU A 18 5.71 37.00 -24.23
CA LEU A 18 6.65 37.35 -25.32
C LEU A 18 6.01 37.49 -26.71
N GLN A 19 4.68 37.49 -26.83
CA GLN A 19 4.02 37.54 -28.14
C GLN A 19 3.16 38.80 -28.41
N ASN A 20 3.02 39.72 -27.45
CA ASN A 20 2.02 40.81 -27.56
C ASN A 20 2.58 42.24 -27.52
N SER A 21 3.77 42.49 -28.06
CA SER A 21 4.28 43.85 -28.25
C SER A 21 4.74 44.08 -29.69
N LYS A 22 3.78 44.15 -30.62
CA LYS A 22 3.91 44.80 -31.93
C LYS A 22 2.52 44.98 -32.60
N SER A 23 1.82 46.03 -32.22
CA SER A 23 0.90 46.80 -33.10
C SER A 23 0.30 47.97 -32.30
N GLY A 24 0.67 49.20 -32.67
CA GLY A 24 -0.05 50.39 -32.22
C GLY A 24 -1.36 50.57 -32.99
N THR A 25 -2.22 51.50 -32.55
CA THR A 25 -2.79 52.62 -33.35
C THR A 25 -3.93 53.34 -32.58
N SER A 26 -3.70 54.65 -32.36
CA SER A 26 -4.56 55.86 -32.21
C SER A 26 -5.98 55.85 -31.61
N ALA A 27 -6.25 56.81 -30.69
CA ALA A 27 -7.16 57.98 -30.79
C ALA A 27 -7.40 58.61 -29.37
N PRO A 28 -8.07 59.78 -29.22
CA PRO A 28 -7.58 61.16 -29.40
C PRO A 28 -7.57 62.02 -28.08
N ALA A 29 -7.21 63.30 -28.23
CA ALA A 29 -7.14 64.42 -27.26
C ALA A 29 -8.38 64.57 -26.34
N GLU A 30 -8.40 65.23 -25.17
CA GLU A 30 -7.87 66.53 -24.70
C GLU A 30 -8.20 66.58 -23.16
N LEU A 31 -7.38 67.03 -22.20
CA LEU A 31 -7.16 68.42 -21.75
C LEU A 31 -6.11 68.44 -20.60
N GLN A 32 -5.46 69.59 -20.43
CA GLN A 32 -4.29 69.97 -19.59
C GLN A 32 -4.40 69.59 -18.08
N GLU A 33 -3.32 69.35 -17.31
CA GLU A 33 -2.40 70.37 -16.78
C GLU A 33 -1.15 69.79 -16.04
N VAL A 34 -0.07 70.59 -16.03
CA VAL A 34 1.14 70.60 -15.15
C VAL A 34 2.32 69.64 -15.43
N ASN A 35 3.35 70.23 -16.06
CA ASN A 35 4.72 69.76 -16.20
C ASN A 35 5.51 69.80 -14.88
N ASN A 36 6.29 68.74 -14.59
CA ASN A 36 7.68 68.75 -14.07
C ASN A 36 8.15 67.43 -13.39
N HIS A 37 7.34 66.34 -13.39
CA HIS A 37 7.74 65.03 -12.85
C HIS A 37 7.92 63.91 -13.93
N SER A 38 7.91 64.27 -15.22
CA SER A 38 7.89 63.28 -16.32
C SER A 38 9.29 62.91 -16.86
N SER A 39 10.30 63.76 -16.62
CA SER A 39 11.65 63.56 -17.18
C SER A 39 12.52 62.59 -16.36
N ASP A 40 12.44 62.63 -15.02
CA ASP A 40 13.22 61.75 -14.13
C ASP A 40 12.70 60.30 -14.13
N SER A 41 11.38 60.12 -14.19
CA SER A 41 10.74 58.80 -14.28
C SER A 41 11.00 58.12 -15.63
N ARG A 42 11.03 58.87 -16.75
CA ARG A 42 11.38 58.37 -18.08
C ARG A 42 12.87 58.01 -18.20
N TYR A 43 13.76 58.81 -17.62
CA TYR A 43 15.20 58.53 -17.61
C TYR A 43 15.54 57.29 -16.76
N LYS A 44 14.93 57.14 -15.57
CA LYS A 44 15.08 55.95 -14.73
C LYS A 44 14.52 54.67 -15.38
N ASN A 45 13.35 54.76 -16.04
CA ASN A 45 12.78 53.63 -16.78
C ASN A 45 13.65 53.22 -17.98
N ASN A 46 14.18 54.18 -18.75
CA ASN A 46 15.06 53.88 -19.88
C ASN A 46 16.38 53.26 -19.42
N LYS A 47 16.92 53.71 -18.27
CA LYS A 47 18.15 53.16 -17.69
C LYS A 47 17.94 51.74 -17.14
N ALA A 48 16.86 51.50 -16.38
CA ALA A 48 16.51 50.16 -15.89
C ALA A 48 16.22 49.18 -17.04
N THR A 49 15.52 49.62 -18.09
CA THR A 49 15.27 48.81 -19.28
C THR A 49 16.56 48.49 -20.04
N SER A 50 17.52 49.43 -20.08
CA SER A 50 18.84 49.22 -20.67
C SER A 50 19.69 48.21 -19.88
N TYR A 51 19.68 48.26 -18.54
CA TYR A 51 20.38 47.27 -17.72
C TYR A 51 19.76 45.87 -17.83
N VAL A 52 18.44 45.76 -17.82
CA VAL A 52 17.74 44.47 -18.00
C VAL A 52 17.99 43.92 -19.40
N ALA A 53 18.01 44.77 -20.43
CA ALA A 53 18.34 44.36 -21.79
C ALA A 53 19.79 43.84 -21.87
N HIS A 54 20.76 44.57 -21.31
CA HIS A 54 22.16 44.16 -21.28
C HIS A 54 22.37 42.84 -20.52
N PHE A 55 21.74 42.68 -19.36
CA PHE A 55 21.81 41.46 -18.56
C PHE A 55 21.17 40.26 -19.27
N THR A 56 20.05 40.47 -19.97
CA THR A 56 19.39 39.44 -20.78
C THR A 56 20.26 39.00 -21.96
N GLN A 57 21.05 39.90 -22.55
CA GLN A 57 22.01 39.54 -23.59
C GLN A 57 23.14 38.66 -23.04
N ILE A 58 23.69 38.99 -21.88
CA ILE A 58 24.72 38.20 -21.20
C ILE A 58 24.20 36.78 -20.90
N ILE A 59 23.02 36.67 -20.28
CA ILE A 59 22.42 35.37 -19.97
C ILE A 59 22.19 34.56 -21.24
N ARG A 60 21.73 35.19 -22.32
CA ARG A 60 21.53 34.50 -23.60
C ARG A 60 22.84 33.95 -24.15
N GLN A 61 23.93 34.72 -24.11
CA GLN A 61 25.20 34.25 -24.63
C GLN A 61 25.76 33.07 -23.85
N GLU A 62 25.71 33.14 -22.52
CA GLU A 62 26.12 32.02 -21.65
C GLU A 62 25.25 30.78 -21.86
N LEU A 63 23.92 30.96 -21.99
CA LEU A 63 23.00 29.86 -22.22
C LEU A 63 23.20 29.22 -23.60
N LEU A 64 23.53 30.00 -24.63
CA LEU A 64 23.86 29.48 -25.96
C LEU A 64 25.17 28.69 -25.92
N TYR A 65 26.20 29.23 -25.28
CA TYR A 65 27.49 28.56 -25.12
C TYR A 65 27.36 27.24 -24.34
N PHE A 66 26.58 27.25 -23.25
CA PHE A 66 26.25 26.06 -22.48
C PHE A 66 25.46 25.03 -23.30
N CYS A 67 24.49 25.48 -24.10
CA CYS A 67 23.68 24.59 -24.94
C CYS A 67 24.46 24.00 -26.14
N GLU A 68 25.55 24.63 -26.58
CA GLU A 68 26.45 24.08 -27.59
C GLU A 68 27.46 23.08 -27.01
N ASN A 69 27.93 23.32 -25.78
CA ASN A 69 28.96 22.50 -25.14
C ASN A 69 28.42 21.41 -24.20
N THR A 70 27.10 21.32 -24.04
CA THR A 70 26.47 20.28 -23.22
C THR A 70 26.50 18.91 -23.89
N THR A 71 26.51 17.85 -23.08
CA THR A 71 26.41 16.46 -23.53
C THR A 71 24.99 16.07 -23.95
N ILE A 72 23.99 16.94 -23.73
CA ILE A 72 22.60 16.74 -24.16
C ILE A 72 22.53 16.89 -25.67
N ARG A 73 22.55 15.75 -26.39
CA ARG A 73 22.62 15.66 -27.86
C ARG A 73 21.55 16.47 -28.64
N GLY A 74 20.41 16.77 -28.02
CA GLY A 74 19.32 17.54 -28.64
C GLY A 74 19.47 19.05 -28.55
N LEU A 75 20.18 19.57 -27.55
CA LEU A 75 20.29 21.01 -27.27
C LEU A 75 21.12 21.78 -28.32
N PRO A 76 22.29 21.28 -28.79
CA PRO A 76 23.06 21.92 -29.85
C PRO A 76 22.29 22.04 -31.17
N ARG A 77 21.37 21.10 -31.46
CA ARG A 77 20.54 21.12 -32.67
C ARG A 77 19.45 22.19 -32.65
N ILE A 78 18.94 22.54 -31.46
CA ILE A 78 17.96 23.62 -31.27
C ILE A 78 18.63 24.98 -31.49
N VAL A 79 19.87 25.14 -30.99
CA VAL A 79 20.62 26.39 -31.09
C VAL A 79 21.13 26.65 -32.51
N ARG A 80 21.58 25.60 -33.22
CA ARG A 80 22.15 25.73 -34.57
C ARG A 80 21.11 25.78 -35.70
N ALA A 81 19.82 25.55 -35.41
CA ALA A 81 18.76 25.56 -36.41
C ALA A 81 18.39 26.99 -36.84
N HIS A 82 18.60 27.31 -38.13
CA HIS A 82 18.32 28.64 -38.67
C HIS A 82 16.83 28.92 -38.89
N SER A 83 16.02 27.88 -39.17
CA SER A 83 14.58 28.03 -39.45
C SER A 83 13.72 27.80 -38.20
N ARG A 84 12.78 28.73 -37.95
CA ARG A 84 11.82 28.67 -36.84
C ARG A 84 11.04 27.35 -36.71
N PRO A 85 10.52 26.72 -37.80
CA PRO A 85 9.80 25.46 -37.67
C PRO A 85 10.70 24.29 -37.25
N LEU A 86 11.95 24.23 -37.73
CA LEU A 86 12.91 23.20 -37.29
C LEU A 86 13.26 23.39 -35.82
N ARG A 87 13.45 24.63 -35.37
CA ARG A 87 13.76 24.91 -33.97
C ARG A 87 12.61 24.48 -33.03
N LEU A 88 11.36 24.70 -33.44
CA LEU A 88 10.18 24.21 -32.73
C LEU A 88 10.16 22.67 -32.70
N LEU A 89 10.41 22.01 -33.83
CA LEU A 89 10.43 20.55 -33.93
C LEU A 89 11.53 19.92 -33.05
N TRP A 90 12.73 20.50 -33.02
CA TRP A 90 13.79 20.02 -32.14
C TRP A 90 13.45 20.27 -30.67
N SER A 91 12.84 21.42 -30.35
CA SER A 91 12.41 21.72 -28.99
C SER A 91 11.33 20.77 -28.49
N THR A 92 10.32 20.48 -29.31
CA THR A 92 9.25 19.55 -28.93
C THR A 92 9.77 18.14 -28.72
N LEU A 93 10.71 17.69 -29.56
CA LEU A 93 11.34 16.37 -29.43
C LEU A 93 12.19 16.26 -28.16
N VAL A 94 12.96 17.30 -27.81
CA VAL A 94 13.73 17.31 -26.57
C VAL A 94 12.80 17.35 -25.35
N CYS A 95 11.76 18.18 -25.38
CA CYS A 95 10.77 18.24 -24.30
C CYS A 95 10.04 16.91 -24.11
N SER A 96 9.61 16.25 -25.19
CA SER A 96 8.93 14.96 -25.11
C SER A 96 9.83 13.87 -24.55
N LEU A 97 11.11 13.85 -24.93
CA LEU A 97 12.09 12.91 -24.40
C LEU A 97 12.30 13.12 -22.89
N VAL A 98 12.44 14.36 -22.43
CA VAL A 98 12.63 14.68 -21.01
C VAL A 98 11.40 14.26 -20.19
N ILE A 99 10.19 14.56 -20.67
CA ILE A 99 8.95 14.16 -20.02
C ILE A 99 8.84 12.63 -19.98
N GLY A 100 9.13 11.95 -21.08
CA GLY A 100 9.15 10.49 -21.15
C GLY A 100 10.12 9.87 -20.15
N CYS A 101 11.35 10.36 -20.10
CA CYS A 101 12.35 9.91 -19.12
C CYS A 101 11.90 10.16 -17.68
N ALA A 102 11.32 11.31 -17.36
CA ALA A 102 10.81 11.62 -16.04
C ALA A 102 9.68 10.68 -15.62
N MET A 103 8.74 10.40 -16.52
CA MET A 103 7.66 9.44 -16.29
C MET A 103 8.19 8.03 -16.08
N CYS A 104 9.13 7.56 -16.92
CA CYS A 104 9.76 6.25 -16.76
C CYS A 104 10.46 6.13 -15.39
N LEU A 105 11.26 7.13 -15.00
CA LEU A 105 11.92 7.15 -13.69
C LEU A 105 10.91 7.15 -12.54
N PHE A 106 9.82 7.89 -12.66
CA PHE A 106 8.76 7.91 -11.66
C PHE A 106 8.12 6.53 -11.47
N PHE A 107 7.72 5.85 -12.55
CA PHE A 107 7.15 4.51 -12.48
C PHE A 107 8.14 3.50 -11.89
N LEU A 108 9.40 3.52 -12.34
CA LEU A 108 10.43 2.62 -11.84
C LEU A 108 10.70 2.82 -10.34
N SER A 109 10.72 4.08 -9.89
CA SER A 109 10.88 4.43 -8.48
C SER A 109 9.71 3.94 -7.64
N ARG A 110 8.48 4.07 -8.15
CA ARG A 110 7.27 3.56 -7.48
C ARG A 110 7.32 2.04 -7.34
N GLN A 111 7.68 1.33 -8.40
CA GLN A 111 7.83 -0.13 -8.37
C GLN A 111 8.93 -0.58 -7.40
N TYR A 112 10.05 0.15 -7.35
CA TYR A 112 11.12 -0.13 -6.38
C TYR A 112 10.66 0.06 -4.93
N LEU A 113 9.93 1.15 -4.65
CA LEU A 113 9.39 1.45 -3.32
C LEU A 113 8.24 0.54 -2.90
N GLU A 114 7.66 -0.23 -3.82
CA GLU A 114 6.63 -1.22 -3.52
C GLU A 114 7.21 -2.48 -2.87
N TYR A 115 8.55 -2.63 -2.84
CA TYR A 115 9.26 -3.75 -2.21
C TYR A 115 8.67 -5.12 -2.61
N ASN A 116 8.28 -5.27 -3.88
CA ASN A 116 7.79 -6.54 -4.40
C ASN A 116 8.95 -7.56 -4.47
N VAL A 117 9.10 -8.37 -3.42
CA VAL A 117 10.11 -9.43 -3.35
C VAL A 117 9.54 -10.70 -3.98
N ILE A 118 10.10 -11.10 -5.12
CA ILE A 118 9.79 -12.38 -5.75
C ILE A 118 10.73 -13.43 -5.14
N HIS A 119 10.19 -14.37 -4.36
CA HIS A 119 10.94 -15.51 -3.83
C HIS A 119 10.80 -16.70 -4.78
N PRO A 120 11.81 -17.02 -5.62
CA PRO A 120 11.75 -18.20 -6.45
C PRO A 120 11.83 -19.45 -5.55
N PRO A 121 10.88 -20.39 -5.64
CA PRO A 121 10.97 -21.64 -4.89
C PRO A 121 12.17 -22.44 -5.40
N ARG A 122 13.13 -22.71 -4.51
CA ARG A 122 14.29 -23.58 -4.78
C ARG A 122 14.10 -24.89 -4.04
N VAL A 123 14.12 -26.00 -4.76
CA VAL A 123 14.07 -27.34 -4.17
C VAL A 123 15.50 -27.74 -3.77
N LEU A 124 15.82 -27.65 -2.49
CA LEU A 124 17.08 -28.15 -1.93
C LEU A 124 16.94 -29.66 -1.69
N ARG A 125 17.57 -30.49 -2.56
CA ARG A 125 17.53 -31.96 -2.45
C ARG A 125 18.59 -32.56 -1.52
N HIS A 126 19.61 -31.79 -1.15
CA HIS A 126 20.80 -32.31 -0.44
C HIS A 126 20.99 -31.74 0.97
N THR A 127 19.96 -31.14 1.56
CA THR A 127 20.03 -30.65 2.95
C THR A 127 19.36 -31.62 3.90
N SER A 128 20.09 -32.07 4.91
CA SER A 128 19.53 -32.87 6.00
C SER A 128 18.56 -31.99 6.81
N SER A 129 17.26 -32.22 6.63
CA SER A 129 16.22 -31.60 7.46
C SER A 129 16.09 -32.38 8.77
N PRO A 130 15.95 -31.71 9.93
CA PRO A 130 15.57 -32.41 11.14
C PRO A 130 14.24 -33.15 10.92
N PHE A 131 14.11 -34.32 11.54
CA PHE A 131 12.85 -35.05 11.52
C PHE A 131 11.77 -34.20 12.20
N PRO A 132 10.59 -34.01 11.57
CA PRO A 132 9.57 -33.13 12.10
C PRO A 132 8.94 -33.73 13.37
N SER A 133 8.40 -32.86 14.22
CA SER A 133 7.49 -33.32 15.27
C SER A 133 6.22 -33.88 14.64
N VAL A 134 5.95 -35.17 14.86
CA VAL A 134 4.72 -35.82 14.42
C VAL A 134 3.75 -35.89 15.58
N THR A 135 2.61 -35.21 15.46
CA THR A 135 1.53 -35.26 16.45
C THR A 135 0.45 -36.21 15.94
N VAL A 136 0.17 -37.28 16.70
CA VAL A 136 -0.87 -38.25 16.37
C VAL A 136 -2.04 -38.08 17.33
N CYS A 137 -3.24 -37.91 16.78
CA CYS A 137 -4.48 -37.80 17.54
C CYS A 137 -5.36 -39.01 17.31
N ASN A 138 -5.92 -39.58 18.38
CA ASN A 138 -6.98 -40.58 18.26
C ASN A 138 -8.31 -39.86 17.99
N LEU A 139 -9.04 -40.29 16.96
CA LEU A 139 -10.35 -39.74 16.61
C LEU A 139 -11.42 -40.07 17.66
N ARG A 140 -11.20 -41.12 18.44
CA ARG A 140 -12.09 -41.47 19.56
C ARG A 140 -11.59 -40.78 20.84
N PRO A 141 -12.36 -39.85 21.42
CA PRO A 141 -11.89 -39.05 22.56
C PRO A 141 -11.90 -39.79 23.91
N ILE A 142 -12.69 -40.86 24.05
CA ILE A 142 -12.84 -41.63 25.29
C ILE A 142 -12.51 -43.09 25.03
N SER A 143 -11.65 -43.66 25.88
CA SER A 143 -11.21 -45.04 25.77
C SER A 143 -12.38 -46.02 26.02
N PRO A 144 -12.30 -47.26 25.50
CA PRO A 144 -13.28 -48.29 25.82
C PRO A 144 -13.40 -48.56 27.33
N ASP A 145 -12.27 -48.52 28.04
CA ASP A 145 -12.20 -48.68 29.50
C ASP A 145 -12.86 -47.50 30.22
N GLY A 146 -12.60 -46.27 29.78
CA GLY A 146 -13.27 -45.07 30.29
C GLY A 146 -14.79 -45.11 30.06
N LEU A 147 -15.23 -45.58 28.89
CA LEU A 147 -16.66 -45.75 28.62
C LEU A 147 -17.30 -46.83 29.51
N ARG A 148 -16.56 -47.90 29.83
CA ARG A 148 -16.99 -48.93 30.78
C ARG A 148 -17.07 -48.35 32.19
N TYR A 149 -16.08 -47.58 32.61
CA TYR A 149 -16.05 -46.88 33.90
C TYR A 149 -17.27 -45.98 34.09
N LEU A 150 -17.63 -45.17 33.08
CA LEU A 150 -18.83 -44.33 33.12
C LEU A 150 -20.09 -45.17 33.37
N LYS A 151 -20.22 -46.29 32.64
CA LYS A 151 -21.38 -47.18 32.78
C LYS A 151 -21.45 -47.82 34.17
N THR A 152 -20.35 -48.29 34.73
CA THR A 152 -20.35 -48.96 36.04
C THR A 152 -20.62 -47.99 37.19
N HIS A 153 -20.24 -46.72 37.05
CA HIS A 153 -20.51 -45.67 38.04
C HIS A 153 -21.85 -44.95 37.81
N GLY A 154 -22.68 -45.43 36.88
CA GLY A 154 -23.98 -44.83 36.58
C GLY A 154 -23.91 -43.44 35.93
N LEU A 155 -22.74 -43.05 35.40
CA LEU A 155 -22.52 -41.77 34.74
C LEU A 155 -22.99 -41.82 33.29
N LYS A 156 -23.47 -40.66 32.78
CA LYS A 156 -23.93 -40.54 31.40
C LYS A 156 -22.75 -40.66 30.43
N THR A 157 -22.99 -41.33 29.30
CA THR A 157 -22.02 -41.34 28.19
C THR A 157 -22.08 -40.02 27.42
N PRO A 158 -21.04 -39.63 26.65
CA PRO A 158 -21.06 -38.38 25.87
C PRO A 158 -22.26 -38.29 24.92
N ARG A 159 -22.66 -39.43 24.34
CA ARG A 159 -23.84 -39.50 23.47
C ARG A 159 -25.13 -39.21 24.23
N GLN A 160 -25.29 -39.79 25.42
CA GLN A 160 -26.46 -39.53 26.26
C GLN A 160 -26.46 -38.10 26.78
N PHE A 161 -25.31 -37.55 27.15
CA PHE A 161 -25.18 -36.15 27.52
C PHE A 161 -25.62 -35.23 26.38
N ALA A 162 -25.13 -35.46 25.16
CA ALA A 162 -25.50 -34.65 23.99
C ALA A 162 -27.01 -34.71 23.69
N ILE A 163 -27.63 -35.90 23.77
CA ILE A 163 -29.08 -36.05 23.57
C ILE A 163 -29.86 -35.29 24.65
N ASN A 164 -29.52 -35.50 25.93
CA ASN A 164 -30.22 -34.84 27.03
C ASN A 164 -30.06 -33.31 26.97
N LEU A 165 -28.88 -32.82 26.61
CA LEU A 165 -28.61 -31.39 26.46
C LEU A 165 -29.37 -30.80 25.27
N ALA A 166 -29.47 -31.55 24.16
CA ALA A 166 -30.29 -31.15 23.01
C ALA A 166 -31.78 -31.06 23.38
N ASP A 167 -32.30 -32.02 24.12
CA ASP A 167 -33.70 -32.00 24.58
C ASP A 167 -33.96 -30.84 25.56
N TYR A 168 -33.04 -30.59 26.48
CA TYR A 168 -33.12 -29.48 27.42
C TYR A 168 -33.07 -28.11 26.72
N THR A 169 -32.12 -27.91 25.80
CA THR A 169 -32.00 -26.66 25.03
C THR A 169 -33.21 -26.43 24.13
N LYS A 170 -33.77 -27.50 23.54
CA LYS A 170 -35.03 -27.44 22.80
C LYS A 170 -36.19 -26.96 23.67
N TYR A 171 -36.34 -27.50 24.88
CA TYR A 171 -37.35 -27.05 25.83
C TYR A 171 -37.19 -25.56 26.20
N LEU A 172 -35.96 -25.11 26.47
CA LEU A 172 -35.69 -23.69 26.79
C LEU A 172 -36.10 -22.75 25.65
N TYR A 173 -35.82 -23.15 24.41
CA TYR A 173 -36.12 -22.35 23.23
C TYR A 173 -37.62 -22.31 22.91
N PHE A 174 -38.28 -23.47 22.85
CA PHE A 174 -39.67 -23.57 22.38
C PHE A 174 -40.72 -23.40 23.48
N ASN A 175 -40.51 -23.96 24.68
CA ASN A 175 -41.52 -23.97 25.74
C ASN A 175 -41.36 -22.79 26.69
N SER A 176 -40.12 -22.47 27.07
CA SER A 176 -39.87 -21.48 28.12
C SER A 176 -39.56 -20.07 27.60
N HIS A 177 -39.30 -19.91 26.30
CA HIS A 177 -38.88 -18.65 25.64
C HIS A 177 -37.65 -17.96 26.27
N ARG A 178 -36.81 -18.70 27.01
CA ARG A 178 -35.61 -18.19 27.71
C ARG A 178 -34.39 -18.22 26.80
N LYS A 179 -34.31 -17.26 25.88
CA LYS A 179 -33.27 -17.21 24.84
C LYS A 179 -31.84 -17.11 25.41
N GLU A 180 -31.64 -16.36 26.48
CA GLU A 180 -30.31 -16.17 27.08
C GLU A 180 -29.75 -17.50 27.63
N GLU A 181 -30.58 -18.28 28.31
CA GLU A 181 -30.18 -19.60 28.82
C GLU A 181 -30.01 -20.63 27.73
N TYR A 182 -30.78 -20.54 26.66
CA TYR A 182 -30.54 -21.35 25.47
C TYR A 182 -29.13 -21.10 24.92
N PHE A 183 -28.69 -19.84 24.80
CA PHE A 183 -27.34 -19.53 24.32
C PHE A 183 -26.26 -20.08 25.27
N ALA A 184 -26.43 -19.94 26.58
CA ALA A 184 -25.51 -20.50 27.56
C ALA A 184 -25.45 -22.04 27.52
N ALA A 185 -26.62 -22.71 27.46
CA ALA A 185 -26.69 -24.17 27.46
C ALA A 185 -26.20 -24.79 26.14
N SER A 186 -26.45 -24.13 25.00
CA SER A 186 -25.96 -24.60 23.70
C SER A 186 -24.44 -24.49 23.54
N ALA A 187 -23.78 -23.56 24.25
CA ALA A 187 -22.32 -23.49 24.28
C ALA A 187 -21.67 -24.73 24.94
N ALA A 188 -22.41 -25.45 25.80
CA ALA A 188 -21.96 -26.69 26.41
C ALA A 188 -22.07 -27.91 25.46
N PHE A 189 -22.54 -27.74 24.22
CA PHE A 189 -22.65 -28.81 23.22
C PHE A 189 -21.28 -29.18 22.64
N SER A 190 -20.40 -29.73 23.47
CA SER A 190 -19.06 -30.15 23.11
C SER A 190 -18.53 -31.22 24.05
N LEU A 191 -17.44 -31.89 23.66
CA LEU A 191 -16.72 -32.79 24.56
C LEU A 191 -16.24 -32.05 25.82
N ALA A 192 -15.79 -30.80 25.69
CA ALA A 192 -15.37 -29.98 26.83
C ALA A 192 -16.54 -29.77 27.80
N GLY A 193 -17.73 -29.44 27.30
CA GLY A 193 -18.94 -29.30 28.12
C GLY A 193 -19.34 -30.61 28.81
N PHE A 194 -19.17 -31.75 28.13
CA PHE A 194 -19.35 -33.07 28.76
C PHE A 194 -18.34 -33.30 29.89
N LEU A 195 -17.05 -33.03 29.67
CA LEU A 195 -16.01 -33.27 30.67
C LEU A 195 -16.16 -32.37 31.90
N GLU A 196 -16.64 -31.14 31.72
CA GLU A 196 -16.93 -30.21 32.80
C GLU A 196 -18.18 -30.61 33.60
N SER A 197 -19.12 -31.33 32.98
CA SER A 197 -20.30 -31.86 33.67
C SER A 197 -19.99 -33.03 34.62
N LEU A 198 -18.77 -33.55 34.60
CA LEU A 198 -18.37 -34.67 35.45
C LEU A 198 -18.17 -34.19 36.90
N PRO A 199 -18.47 -35.04 37.89
CA PRO A 199 -18.50 -34.62 39.29
C PRO A 199 -17.11 -34.27 39.84
N ASN A 200 -16.04 -34.93 39.37
CA ASN A 200 -14.69 -34.80 39.90
C ASN A 200 -13.63 -34.90 38.79
N ASP A 201 -12.50 -34.22 38.98
CA ASP A 201 -11.33 -34.29 38.09
C ASP A 201 -10.71 -35.69 37.98
N GLU A 202 -10.83 -36.51 39.02
CA GLU A 202 -10.33 -37.88 39.01
C GLU A 202 -11.04 -38.75 37.97
N VAL A 203 -12.37 -38.60 37.87
CA VAL A 203 -13.17 -39.30 36.85
C VAL A 203 -12.69 -38.87 35.47
N ARG A 204 -12.49 -37.57 35.24
CA ARG A 204 -12.02 -37.02 33.97
C ARG A 204 -10.67 -37.61 33.54
N ARG A 205 -9.72 -37.78 34.47
CA ARG A 205 -8.40 -38.39 34.20
C ARG A 205 -8.50 -39.86 33.77
N ASN A 206 -9.49 -40.61 34.27
CA ASN A 206 -9.67 -42.03 33.98
C ASN A 206 -10.39 -42.33 32.65
N LEU A 207 -10.88 -41.30 31.93
CA LEU A 207 -11.59 -41.50 30.65
C LEU A 207 -10.65 -41.60 29.44
N GLY A 208 -9.40 -41.15 29.58
CA GLY A 208 -8.42 -41.11 28.51
C GLY A 208 -7.90 -42.48 28.08
N TYR A 209 -7.06 -42.48 27.05
CA TYR A 209 -6.28 -43.65 26.64
C TYR A 209 -4.98 -43.70 27.44
N LEU A 210 -4.57 -44.90 27.85
CA LEU A 210 -3.24 -45.12 28.38
C LEU A 210 -2.23 -45.15 27.22
N TYR A 211 -1.01 -44.63 27.46
CA TYR A 211 0.02 -44.46 26.44
C TYR A 211 0.44 -45.79 25.78
N ASP A 212 0.54 -46.83 26.58
CA ASP A 212 0.84 -48.21 26.17
C ASP A 212 -0.23 -48.81 25.24
N LYS A 213 -1.49 -48.36 25.35
CA LYS A 213 -2.59 -48.76 24.45
C LYS A 213 -2.74 -47.85 23.22
N LEU A 214 -2.07 -46.70 23.21
CA LEU A 214 -2.19 -45.71 22.13
C LEU A 214 -1.17 -45.92 21.02
N ILE A 215 0.04 -46.37 21.36
CA ILE A 215 1.17 -46.50 20.43
C ILE A 215 1.71 -47.93 20.46
N ILE A 216 1.58 -48.65 19.36
CA ILE A 216 2.26 -49.92 19.16
C ILE A 216 3.75 -49.60 18.92
N LYS A 217 4.60 -50.00 19.87
CA LYS A 217 6.05 -49.89 19.70
C LYS A 217 6.55 -51.01 18.79
N CYS A 218 6.89 -50.68 17.55
CA CYS A 218 7.64 -51.58 16.68
C CYS A 218 9.13 -51.35 16.95
N GLN A 219 9.74 -52.19 17.80
CA GLN A 219 11.19 -52.22 17.93
C GLN A 219 11.76 -53.16 16.88
N VAL A 220 12.67 -52.67 16.05
CA VAL A 220 13.45 -53.52 15.14
C VAL A 220 14.46 -54.27 16.00
N GLY A 221 14.34 -55.59 16.06
CA GLY A 221 15.34 -56.45 16.69
C GLY A 221 16.62 -56.40 15.86
N TYR A 222 17.73 -56.02 16.47
CA TYR A 222 19.07 -56.17 15.91
C TYR A 222 19.61 -57.55 16.26
#